data_AF-A0A1I7ZBA0-F1
#
_entry.id   AF-A0A1I7ZBA0-F1
#
_cell.length_a   1.000
_cell.length_b   1.000
_cell.length_c   1.000
_cell.angle_alpha   90.00
_cell.angle_beta   90.00
_cell.angle_gamma   90.00
#
_symmetry.space_group_name_H-M   'P 1'
#
loop_
_entity.id
_entity.type
_entity.pdbx_description
1 polymer ?
#
loop_
_entity_poly.entity_id
_entity_poly.type
_entity_poly.pdbx_seq_one_letter_code
_entity_poly.pdbx_strand_id
1 'polypeptide(L)'
;MQHTIATLSDVLINRHCRIAHLLLQSDMHLQHSPLLLLFEFGKGSHRARFLIVVTISILTSQLAYGVRVRYTELDAKYVGMFKPEKLVGTLHDCTAMAYRGKAVGYRIHIEDDKMKCALLKEFVRFEALEDSEVRDYILTTNLDDNSCPATRNVTHLLSKPCDPKTGDCGLLGQIADYCRFVGFDIASCVCKDLPLTLIVLVVIIPASKQLELRDIECPNGQKTVVVGKGKRLCCPLAEERDGKDFCCAPEKELRDVVDGEAVCCAPGENHKKGTTLCCAKGTHYSKLYNIELCCDVGSELSQSTVGGIGCCPTGEHLEKKIGGVDICCPDGEHLEQSKDRIYACCSDGYVLKGFYKGEKKCCPADSTYFEDVGECCGTDWIASRAADGTPICCPAEDNPWISSSGDYGCCPKSANNNCA
;
A
#
# COMPACT_ATOMS: atom_id res chain seq x y z
N MET A 1 -25.92 -72.49 19.22
CA MET A 1 -25.51 -71.37 18.35
C MET A 1 -26.01 -70.10 19.03
N GLN A 2 -25.34 -69.48 20.00
CA GLN A 2 -24.08 -68.70 19.90
C GLN A 2 -24.14 -67.77 18.66
N HIS A 3 -24.19 -66.44 18.71
CA HIS A 3 -23.71 -65.47 19.70
C HIS A 3 -24.49 -64.13 19.64
N THR A 4 -24.46 -63.45 20.77
CA THR A 4 -24.68 -62.02 21.10
C THR A 4 -23.84 -61.04 20.24
N ILE A 5 -24.33 -59.80 20.03
CA ILE A 5 -23.64 -58.47 19.95
C ILE A 5 -24.77 -57.44 19.68
N ALA A 6 -25.20 -56.57 20.61
CA ALA A 6 -24.59 -55.35 21.16
C ALA A 6 -24.50 -54.16 20.17
N THR A 7 -25.35 -53.16 20.45
CA THR A 7 -25.42 -51.73 20.08
C THR A 7 -24.23 -51.06 19.39
N LEU A 8 -24.50 -50.21 18.38
CA LEU A 8 -24.09 -48.79 18.37
C LEU A 8 -24.76 -47.96 17.27
N SER A 9 -25.05 -46.72 17.66
CA SER A 9 -25.86 -45.68 17.07
C SER A 9 -25.19 -44.91 15.92
N ASP A 10 -26.01 -44.15 15.19
CA ASP A 10 -25.69 -42.91 14.47
C ASP A 10 -24.85 -42.97 13.19
N VAL A 11 -25.54 -43.14 12.05
CA VAL A 11 -25.09 -42.63 10.76
C VAL A 11 -26.29 -42.00 10.07
N LEU A 12 -26.47 -40.69 10.21
CA LEU A 12 -27.18 -39.83 9.25
C LEU A 12 -26.75 -38.36 9.44
N ILE A 13 -26.29 -37.77 8.33
CA ILE A 13 -26.38 -36.35 7.95
C ILE A 13 -25.45 -35.36 8.69
N ASN A 14 -24.38 -34.94 7.99
CA ASN A 14 -23.92 -33.55 8.03
C ASN A 14 -23.08 -33.20 6.76
N ARG A 15 -23.75 -32.60 5.77
CA ARG A 15 -23.11 -31.89 4.65
C ARG A 15 -23.52 -30.42 4.77
N HIS A 16 -22.53 -29.52 4.65
CA HIS A 16 -22.62 -28.06 4.41
C HIS A 16 -22.13 -27.11 5.51
N CYS A 17 -20.83 -27.20 5.80
CA CYS A 17 -19.99 -26.01 5.99
C CYS A 17 -18.69 -26.29 5.22
N ARG A 18 -18.38 -25.54 4.13
CA ARG A 18 -17.14 -25.78 3.37
C ARG A 18 -15.97 -25.08 4.05
N ILE A 19 -15.54 -25.63 5.19
CA ILE A 19 -14.17 -25.43 5.67
C ILE A 19 -13.31 -26.39 4.85
N ALA A 20 -12.58 -25.87 3.87
CA ALA A 20 -11.51 -26.64 3.27
C ALA A 20 -10.37 -26.70 4.30
N HIS A 21 -10.20 -27.85 4.94
CA HIS A 21 -9.05 -28.09 5.78
C HIS A 21 -7.82 -28.18 4.90
N LEU A 22 -6.88 -27.24 5.09
CA LEU A 22 -5.57 -27.39 4.52
C LEU A 22 -4.51 -27.72 5.54
N LEU A 23 -3.78 -28.79 5.25
CA LEU A 23 -2.43 -28.96 5.73
C LEU A 23 -1.53 -28.43 4.61
N LEU A 24 -1.02 -27.20 4.73
CA LEU A 24 0.12 -26.79 3.92
C LEU A 24 1.33 -27.57 4.44
N GLN A 25 1.57 -28.75 3.89
CA GLN A 25 2.92 -29.29 3.87
C GLN A 25 3.70 -28.43 2.87
N SER A 26 4.73 -27.76 3.35
CA SER A 26 5.68 -27.08 2.49
C SER A 26 6.43 -28.12 1.67
N ASP A 27 5.88 -28.45 0.50
CA ASP A 27 6.57 -29.21 -0.54
C ASP A 27 7.75 -28.38 -1.05
N MET A 28 8.92 -28.61 -0.46
CA MET A 28 10.15 -28.49 -1.20
C MET A 28 10.14 -29.55 -2.30
N HIS A 29 10.33 -29.12 -3.54
CA HIS A 29 10.62 -29.98 -4.68
C HIS A 29 11.66 -31.06 -4.31
N LEU A 30 11.17 -32.28 -4.08
CA LEU A 30 11.91 -33.52 -4.30
C LEU A 30 10.98 -34.47 -5.06
N GLN A 31 10.97 -34.32 -6.38
CA GLN A 31 10.69 -35.45 -7.27
C GLN A 31 11.79 -36.50 -7.00
N HIS A 32 11.50 -37.40 -6.08
CA HIS A 32 11.99 -38.77 -5.94
C HIS A 32 11.65 -39.21 -4.52
N SER A 33 10.54 -39.92 -4.34
CA SER A 33 10.31 -40.70 -3.12
C SER A 33 11.32 -41.85 -3.05
N PRO A 34 12.18 -41.96 -2.03
CA PRO A 34 12.90 -43.17 -1.70
C PRO A 34 12.29 -43.74 -0.42
N LEU A 35 11.00 -44.07 -0.44
CA LEU A 35 10.31 -44.66 0.72
C LEU A 35 10.03 -46.17 0.53
N LEU A 36 10.70 -46.79 -0.47
CA LEU A 36 10.57 -48.20 -0.80
C LEU A 36 11.90 -48.98 -0.73
N LEU A 37 12.87 -48.49 0.03
CA LEU A 37 14.12 -49.22 0.31
C LEU A 37 14.39 -49.23 1.81
N LEU A 38 13.78 -50.20 2.48
CA LEU A 38 14.16 -50.82 3.77
C LEU A 38 13.06 -51.89 3.97
N PHE A 39 13.28 -53.17 3.72
CA PHE A 39 13.84 -54.08 4.71
C PHE A 39 14.29 -55.40 4.05
N GLU A 40 15.60 -55.54 3.81
CA GLU A 40 16.31 -56.79 4.05
C GLU A 40 17.61 -56.45 4.77
N PHE A 41 17.51 -56.12 6.06
CA PHE A 41 18.69 -56.04 6.91
C PHE A 41 18.83 -57.34 7.69
N GLY A 42 19.77 -58.17 7.23
CA GLY A 42 20.28 -59.34 7.92
C GLY A 42 20.72 -59.03 9.36
N LYS A 43 20.96 -60.09 10.14
CA LYS A 43 21.24 -60.11 11.58
C LYS A 43 22.38 -59.16 12.00
N GLY A 44 22.09 -57.86 12.08
CA GLY A 44 22.97 -56.81 12.56
C GLY A 44 22.40 -56.14 13.80
N SER A 45 23.27 -55.94 14.79
CA SER A 45 23.11 -55.32 16.11
C SER A 45 21.82 -54.51 16.35
N HIS A 46 21.06 -54.89 17.39
CA HIS A 46 19.83 -54.23 17.85
C HIS A 46 19.94 -52.71 18.05
N ARG A 47 21.13 -52.18 18.32
CA ARG A 47 21.35 -50.73 18.49
C ARG A 47 21.12 -49.92 17.22
N ALA A 48 21.45 -50.46 16.04
CA ALA A 48 21.30 -49.73 14.77
C ALA A 48 19.82 -49.59 14.37
N ARG A 49 19.01 -50.63 14.64
CA ARG A 49 17.57 -50.60 14.34
C ARG A 49 16.82 -49.58 15.18
N PHE A 50 17.19 -49.43 16.46
CA PHE A 50 16.57 -48.46 17.35
C PHE A 50 16.84 -47.01 16.90
N LEU A 51 18.08 -46.71 16.49
CA LEU A 51 18.43 -45.38 15.99
C LEU A 51 17.64 -45.02 14.73
N ILE A 52 17.52 -45.93 13.75
CA ILE A 52 16.77 -45.69 12.51
C ILE A 52 15.29 -45.40 12.81
N VAL A 53 14.65 -46.17 13.69
CA VAL A 53 13.24 -45.95 14.06
C VAL A 53 13.07 -44.59 14.73
N VAL A 54 13.95 -44.21 15.64
CA VAL A 54 13.92 -42.89 16.29
C VAL A 54 14.13 -41.76 15.27
N THR A 55 15.08 -41.88 14.34
CA THR A 55 15.30 -40.85 13.31
C THR A 55 14.09 -40.70 12.37
N ILE A 56 13.48 -41.81 11.95
CA ILE A 56 12.25 -41.78 11.14
C ILE A 56 11.10 -41.17 11.95
N SER A 57 11.00 -41.46 13.25
CA SER A 57 9.95 -40.91 14.12
C SER A 57 10.13 -39.39 14.34
N ILE A 58 11.37 -38.92 14.46
CA ILE A 58 11.70 -37.49 14.53
C ILE A 58 11.42 -36.79 13.19
N LEU A 59 11.80 -37.40 12.07
CA LEU A 59 11.54 -36.85 10.73
C LEU A 59 10.03 -36.78 10.43
N THR A 60 9.28 -37.83 10.75
CA THR A 60 7.82 -37.87 10.54
C THR A 60 7.06 -36.94 11.49
N SER A 61 7.53 -36.75 12.73
CA SER A 61 6.93 -35.76 13.65
C SER A 61 7.24 -34.32 13.27
N GLN A 62 8.39 -34.03 12.66
CA GLN A 62 8.69 -32.69 12.13
C GLN A 62 7.92 -32.37 10.83
N LEU A 63 7.63 -33.37 9.99
CA LEU A 63 6.82 -33.22 8.77
C LEU A 63 5.32 -33.05 9.02
N ALA A 64 4.84 -33.24 10.26
CA ALA A 64 3.42 -33.16 10.61
C ALA A 64 2.96 -31.77 11.10
N TYR A 65 3.87 -30.81 11.31
CA TYR A 65 3.51 -29.44 11.68
C TYR A 65 3.15 -28.60 10.44
N GLY A 66 2.16 -29.07 9.67
CA GLY A 66 1.57 -28.28 8.60
C GLY A 66 0.82 -27.09 9.19
N VAL A 67 1.08 -25.88 8.67
CA VAL A 67 0.30 -24.70 9.08
C VAL A 67 -1.11 -24.85 8.52
N ARG A 68 -2.11 -24.83 9.40
CA ARG A 68 -3.52 -24.83 9.01
C ARG A 68 -3.95 -23.42 8.67
N VAL A 69 -4.19 -23.17 7.39
CA VAL A 69 -4.72 -21.89 6.92
C VAL A 69 -6.23 -22.02 6.79
N ARG A 70 -6.97 -21.10 7.42
CA ARG A 70 -8.43 -20.99 7.27
C ARG A 70 -8.76 -19.69 6.54
N TYR A 71 -9.92 -19.65 5.92
CA TYR A 71 -10.45 -18.46 5.26
C TYR A 71 -11.96 -18.37 5.52
N THR A 72 -12.52 -17.19 5.36
CA THR A 72 -13.95 -16.94 5.56
C THR A 72 -14.48 -16.06 4.43
N GLU A 73 -15.56 -16.50 3.78
CA GLU A 73 -16.28 -15.74 2.76
C GLU A 73 -17.05 -14.59 3.42
N LEU A 74 -16.99 -13.41 2.82
CA LEU A 74 -17.66 -12.20 3.30
C LEU A 74 -18.98 -11.99 2.56
N ASP A 75 -20.01 -11.49 3.25
CA ASP A 75 -21.29 -11.07 2.62
C ASP A 75 -21.22 -9.64 2.06
N ALA A 76 -20.01 -9.19 1.76
CA ALA A 76 -19.70 -7.87 1.28
C ALA A 76 -18.44 -7.94 0.43
N LYS A 77 -18.31 -6.99 -0.49
CA LYS A 77 -17.09 -6.80 -1.26
C LYS A 77 -16.22 -5.74 -0.61
N TYR A 78 -14.92 -5.98 -0.57
CA TYR A 78 -13.91 -4.98 -0.29
C TYR A 78 -13.97 -3.85 -1.32
N VAL A 79 -13.83 -2.63 -0.85
CA VAL A 79 -13.48 -1.49 -1.68
C VAL A 79 -12.05 -1.13 -1.32
N GLY A 80 -11.17 -1.11 -2.31
CA GLY A 80 -9.75 -0.91 -2.09
C GLY A 80 -8.90 -1.29 -3.29
N MET A 81 -7.58 -1.29 -3.10
CA MET A 81 -6.65 -1.67 -4.16
C MET A 81 -6.28 -3.15 -4.04
N PHE A 82 -6.25 -3.82 -5.17
CA PHE A 82 -5.84 -5.21 -5.30
C PHE A 82 -4.57 -5.34 -6.13
N LYS A 83 -3.78 -6.39 -5.85
CA LYS A 83 -2.71 -6.81 -6.76
C LYS A 83 -3.31 -7.31 -8.09
N PRO A 84 -2.54 -7.27 -9.19
CA PRO A 84 -3.00 -7.81 -10.47
C PRO A 84 -3.49 -9.24 -10.35
N GLU A 85 -4.57 -9.53 -11.06
CA GLU A 85 -5.22 -10.83 -11.03
C GLU A 85 -4.33 -11.94 -11.58
N LYS A 86 -4.47 -13.13 -10.98
CA LYS A 86 -3.80 -14.35 -11.44
C LYS A 86 -4.82 -15.45 -11.63
N LEU A 87 -4.69 -16.19 -12.73
CA LEU A 87 -5.49 -17.39 -12.98
C LEU A 87 -5.20 -18.44 -11.90
N VAL A 88 -6.24 -19.03 -11.33
CA VAL A 88 -6.15 -20.11 -10.34
C VAL A 88 -7.06 -21.26 -10.75
N GLY A 89 -6.68 -22.50 -10.45
CA GLY A 89 -7.50 -23.66 -10.75
C GLY A 89 -8.62 -23.85 -9.73
N THR A 90 -8.36 -23.45 -8.47
CA THR A 90 -9.27 -23.64 -7.35
C THR A 90 -9.20 -22.48 -6.36
N LEU A 91 -10.23 -22.34 -5.53
CA LEU A 91 -10.23 -21.43 -4.37
C LEU A 91 -9.04 -21.71 -3.43
N HIS A 92 -8.63 -22.97 -3.36
CA HIS A 92 -7.50 -23.39 -2.56
C HIS A 92 -6.19 -22.75 -3.05
N ASP A 93 -5.95 -22.72 -4.36
CA ASP A 93 -4.74 -22.12 -4.93
C ASP A 93 -4.63 -20.63 -4.57
N CYS A 94 -5.76 -19.91 -4.61
CA CYS A 94 -5.82 -18.51 -4.21
C CYS A 94 -5.57 -18.32 -2.71
N THR A 95 -6.13 -19.18 -1.85
CA THR A 95 -5.85 -19.16 -0.40
C THR A 95 -4.37 -19.36 -0.12
N ALA A 96 -3.73 -20.33 -0.77
CA ALA A 96 -2.31 -20.59 -0.62
C ALA A 96 -1.46 -19.42 -1.14
N MET A 97 -1.87 -18.82 -2.25
CA MET A 97 -1.23 -17.63 -2.80
C MET A 97 -1.34 -16.43 -1.85
N ALA A 98 -2.51 -16.21 -1.25
CA ALA A 98 -2.75 -15.16 -0.28
C ALA A 98 -1.91 -15.36 0.98
N TYR A 99 -1.86 -16.58 1.52
CA TYR A 99 -1.04 -16.93 2.69
C TYR A 99 0.46 -16.71 2.44
N ARG A 100 1.00 -17.24 1.33
CA ARG A 100 2.41 -17.02 0.94
C ARG A 100 2.71 -15.54 0.69
N GLY A 101 1.74 -14.82 0.14
CA GLY A 101 1.80 -13.38 -0.11
C GLY A 101 1.57 -12.51 1.13
N LYS A 102 1.35 -13.12 2.32
CA LYS A 102 1.00 -12.44 3.58
C LYS A 102 -0.19 -11.48 3.46
N ALA A 103 -1.10 -11.76 2.54
CA ALA A 103 -2.29 -10.94 2.35
C ALA A 103 -3.31 -11.25 3.46
N VAL A 104 -4.06 -10.24 3.89
CA VAL A 104 -5.15 -10.42 4.86
C VAL A 104 -6.45 -10.88 4.20
N GLY A 105 -6.70 -10.41 2.97
CA GLY A 105 -7.88 -10.77 2.21
C GLY A 105 -7.56 -11.00 0.74
N TYR A 106 -8.47 -11.66 0.04
CA TYR A 106 -8.36 -11.89 -1.38
C TYR A 106 -9.76 -11.91 -2.02
N ARG A 107 -9.78 -11.66 -3.32
CA ARG A 107 -10.95 -11.64 -4.18
C ARG A 107 -10.84 -12.75 -5.21
N ILE A 108 -11.95 -13.45 -5.40
CA ILE A 108 -12.15 -14.40 -6.48
C ILE A 108 -13.13 -13.79 -7.48
N HIS A 109 -12.72 -13.73 -8.74
CA HIS A 109 -13.59 -13.48 -9.88
C HIS A 109 -13.80 -14.79 -10.64
N ILE A 110 -15.05 -15.14 -10.93
CA ILE A 110 -15.41 -16.31 -11.73
C ILE A 110 -15.96 -15.79 -13.05
N GLU A 111 -15.24 -15.99 -14.15
CA GLU A 111 -15.66 -15.52 -15.49
C GLU A 111 -15.41 -16.65 -16.49
N ASP A 112 -16.42 -17.04 -17.26
CA ASP A 112 -16.32 -18.13 -18.26
C ASP A 112 -15.71 -19.44 -17.71
N ASP A 113 -16.21 -19.90 -16.56
CA ASP A 113 -15.69 -21.08 -15.82
C ASP A 113 -14.21 -20.97 -15.40
N LYS A 114 -13.57 -19.81 -15.55
CA LYS A 114 -12.21 -19.54 -15.09
C LYS A 114 -12.24 -18.74 -13.81
N MET A 115 -11.41 -19.17 -12.86
CA MET A 115 -11.24 -18.49 -11.59
C MET A 115 -9.99 -17.61 -11.64
N LYS A 116 -10.16 -16.33 -11.30
CA LYS A 116 -9.06 -15.37 -11.13
C LYS A 116 -8.98 -14.95 -9.67
N CYS A 117 -7.77 -14.77 -9.17
CA CYS A 117 -7.45 -14.43 -7.80
C CYS A 117 -6.74 -13.08 -7.74
N ALA A 118 -7.25 -12.15 -6.92
CA ALA A 118 -6.65 -10.86 -6.64
C ALA A 118 -6.39 -10.72 -5.14
N LEU A 119 -5.17 -10.36 -4.74
CA LEU A 119 -4.83 -10.20 -3.32
C LEU A 119 -5.08 -8.76 -2.87
N LEU A 120 -5.77 -8.57 -1.75
CA LEU A 120 -6.03 -7.24 -1.19
C LEU A 120 -4.72 -6.58 -0.77
N LYS A 121 -4.49 -5.35 -1.25
CA LYS A 121 -3.31 -4.55 -0.94
C LYS A 121 -3.66 -3.41 0.01
N GLU A 122 -4.73 -2.69 -0.28
CA GLU A 122 -5.19 -1.54 0.51
C GLU A 122 -6.70 -1.65 0.68
N PHE A 123 -7.20 -1.37 1.88
CA PHE A 123 -8.62 -1.44 2.23
C PHE A 123 -9.16 -0.03 2.49
N VAL A 124 -10.35 0.25 1.98
CA VAL A 124 -11.05 1.53 2.19
C VAL A 124 -12.34 1.31 2.97
N ARG A 125 -13.20 0.41 2.50
CA ARG A 125 -14.50 0.10 3.13
C ARG A 125 -15.07 -1.22 2.62
N PHE A 126 -16.22 -1.61 3.16
CA PHE A 126 -17.06 -2.66 2.57
C PHE A 126 -18.21 -2.06 1.76
N GLU A 127 -18.63 -2.77 0.72
CA GLU A 127 -19.86 -2.53 -0.02
C GLU A 127 -20.73 -3.79 -0.03
N ALA A 128 -22.05 -3.59 -0.06
CA ALA A 128 -22.99 -4.71 -0.17
C ALA A 128 -22.70 -5.53 -1.43
N LEU A 129 -22.82 -6.84 -1.30
CA LEU A 129 -22.68 -7.75 -2.43
C LEU A 129 -23.98 -7.70 -3.25
N GLU A 130 -23.92 -7.08 -4.42
CA GLU A 130 -24.94 -7.26 -5.47
C GLU A 130 -24.60 -8.56 -6.20
N ASP A 131 -25.61 -9.32 -6.65
CA ASP A 131 -25.50 -10.65 -7.29
C ASP A 131 -24.43 -10.68 -8.39
N SER A 132 -23.18 -10.93 -7.99
CA SER A 132 -22.01 -10.76 -8.82
C SER A 132 -21.13 -11.99 -8.72
N GLU A 133 -20.38 -12.25 -9.78
CA GLU A 133 -19.44 -13.36 -9.87
C GLU A 133 -18.15 -13.09 -9.05
N VAL A 134 -18.22 -12.13 -8.12
CA VAL A 134 -17.12 -11.67 -7.27
C VAL A 134 -17.36 -12.16 -5.85
N ARG A 135 -16.36 -12.81 -5.27
CA ARG A 135 -16.41 -13.27 -3.88
C ARG A 135 -15.16 -12.86 -3.14
N ASP A 136 -15.36 -12.21 -2.00
CA ASP A 136 -14.26 -11.76 -1.16
C ASP A 136 -14.11 -12.64 0.08
N TYR A 137 -12.86 -12.89 0.43
CA TYR A 137 -12.48 -13.78 1.50
C TYR A 137 -11.45 -13.11 2.40
N ILE A 138 -11.59 -13.31 3.71
CA ILE A 138 -10.59 -12.93 4.71
C ILE A 138 -9.83 -14.17 5.19
N LEU A 139 -8.50 -14.10 5.25
CA LEU A 139 -7.65 -15.14 5.80
C LEU A 139 -7.70 -15.10 7.33
N THR A 140 -7.85 -16.28 7.93
CA THR A 140 -7.95 -16.45 9.38
C THR A 140 -6.87 -17.42 9.85
N THR A 141 -5.80 -16.89 10.42
CA THR A 141 -4.63 -17.68 10.88
C THR A 141 -4.70 -18.05 12.35
N ASN A 142 -5.70 -17.56 13.09
CA ASN A 142 -5.85 -17.86 14.52
C ASN A 142 -6.34 -19.31 14.74
N LEU A 143 -5.44 -20.14 15.24
CA LEU A 143 -5.56 -21.60 15.34
C LEU A 143 -6.34 -22.10 16.57
N ASP A 144 -6.55 -21.27 17.59
CA ASP A 144 -6.95 -21.79 18.92
C ASP A 144 -8.38 -22.33 18.99
N ASP A 145 -9.25 -21.97 18.05
CA ASP A 145 -10.62 -22.45 18.04
C ASP A 145 -10.77 -23.66 17.13
N ASN A 146 -10.70 -24.85 17.73
CA ASN A 146 -11.17 -26.09 17.09
C ASN A 146 -12.70 -26.10 16.90
N SER A 147 -13.42 -25.16 17.52
CA SER A 147 -14.85 -25.01 17.35
C SER A 147 -15.18 -24.18 16.10
N CYS A 148 -16.16 -24.66 15.33
CA CYS A 148 -16.75 -23.93 14.21
C CYS A 148 -18.14 -23.44 14.66
N PRO A 149 -18.24 -22.36 15.45
CA PRO A 149 -19.53 -21.74 15.65
C PRO A 149 -20.04 -21.24 14.29
N ALA A 150 -21.31 -21.50 13.99
CA ALA A 150 -21.95 -21.20 12.71
C ALA A 150 -21.82 -19.71 12.33
N THR A 151 -21.89 -18.84 13.33
CA THR A 151 -21.67 -17.40 13.22
C THR A 151 -20.30 -17.02 13.79
N ARG A 152 -19.42 -16.42 12.97
CA ARG A 152 -18.24 -15.71 13.48
C ARG A 152 -18.39 -14.22 13.18
N ASN A 153 -18.44 -13.42 14.24
CA ASN A 153 -18.29 -11.98 14.12
C ASN A 153 -16.85 -11.69 13.65
N VAL A 154 -16.69 -10.97 12.54
CA VAL A 154 -15.38 -10.61 11.99
C VAL A 154 -14.55 -9.89 13.06
N THR A 155 -15.18 -9.12 13.93
CA THR A 155 -14.52 -8.44 15.06
C THR A 155 -13.86 -9.41 16.03
N HIS A 156 -14.47 -10.56 16.34
CA HIS A 156 -13.84 -11.55 17.22
C HIS A 156 -12.65 -12.25 16.52
N LEU A 157 -12.72 -12.39 15.20
CA LEU A 157 -11.59 -12.81 14.37
C LEU A 157 -10.46 -11.78 14.41
N LEU A 158 -10.80 -10.48 14.42
CA LEU A 158 -9.89 -9.34 14.43
C LEU A 158 -9.42 -8.90 15.83
N SER A 159 -10.06 -9.38 16.90
CA SER A 159 -9.72 -9.00 18.29
C SER A 159 -8.52 -9.74 18.85
N LYS A 160 -8.06 -10.80 18.17
CA LYS A 160 -6.88 -11.56 18.55
C LYS A 160 -5.61 -10.90 17.98
N PRO A 161 -4.47 -11.00 18.69
CA PRO A 161 -3.22 -10.43 18.21
C PRO A 161 -2.87 -11.01 16.84
N CYS A 162 -2.66 -10.13 15.87
CA CYS A 162 -2.16 -10.50 14.56
C CYS A 162 -0.67 -10.87 14.69
N ASP A 163 -0.28 -12.04 14.20
CA ASP A 163 1.13 -12.39 14.10
C ASP A 163 1.74 -11.73 12.84
N PRO A 164 2.65 -10.74 13.00
CA PRO A 164 3.26 -10.02 11.87
C PRO A 164 4.08 -10.91 10.95
N LYS A 165 4.42 -12.15 11.36
CA LYS A 165 5.08 -13.11 10.49
C LYS A 165 4.11 -13.70 9.46
N THR A 166 2.82 -13.77 9.79
CA THR A 166 1.80 -14.48 9.00
C THR A 166 0.94 -13.58 8.12
N GLY A 167 0.87 -12.27 8.39
CA GLY A 167 0.04 -11.35 7.60
C GLY A 167 0.35 -9.88 7.82
N ASP A 168 -0.28 -9.03 7.00
CA ASP A 168 -0.24 -7.57 7.13
C ASP A 168 -1.16 -7.09 8.27
N CYS A 169 -0.59 -6.98 9.47
CA CYS A 169 -1.35 -6.56 10.65
C CYS A 169 -1.86 -5.11 10.58
N GLY A 170 -1.22 -4.25 9.77
CA GLY A 170 -1.69 -2.88 9.57
C GLY A 170 -3.01 -2.87 8.80
N LEU A 171 -3.07 -3.62 7.69
CA LEU A 171 -4.29 -3.79 6.90
C LEU A 171 -5.41 -4.47 7.70
N LEU A 172 -5.07 -5.48 8.51
CA LEU A 172 -6.04 -6.14 9.40
C LEU A 172 -6.62 -5.16 10.44
N GLY A 173 -5.77 -4.28 10.99
CA GLY A 173 -6.19 -3.22 11.91
C GLY A 173 -7.19 -2.25 11.26
N GLN A 174 -6.92 -1.82 10.03
CA GLN A 174 -7.84 -0.93 9.29
C GLN A 174 -9.23 -1.55 9.09
N ILE A 175 -9.30 -2.84 8.76
CA ILE A 175 -10.58 -3.55 8.62
C ILE A 175 -11.29 -3.63 9.99
N ALA A 176 -10.55 -3.86 11.07
CA ALA A 176 -11.11 -3.92 12.42
C ALA A 176 -11.68 -2.57 12.86
N ASP A 177 -10.95 -1.49 12.60
CA ASP A 177 -11.36 -0.14 12.94
C ASP A 177 -12.58 0.29 12.14
N TYR A 178 -12.66 -0.09 10.86
CA TYR A 178 -13.87 0.10 10.07
C TYR A 178 -15.07 -0.61 10.71
N CYS A 179 -14.95 -1.90 11.05
CA CYS A 179 -16.06 -2.64 11.67
C CYS A 179 -16.47 -2.10 13.04
N ARG A 180 -15.52 -1.59 13.83
CA ARG A 180 -15.81 -0.88 15.09
C ARG A 180 -16.57 0.42 14.82
N PHE A 181 -16.19 1.16 13.78
CA PHE A 181 -16.80 2.44 13.42
C PHE A 181 -18.22 2.28 12.88
N VAL A 182 -18.44 1.35 11.95
CA VAL A 182 -19.76 1.19 11.32
C VAL A 182 -20.74 0.37 12.18
N GLY A 183 -20.23 -0.34 13.19
CA GLY A 183 -21.00 -1.18 14.08
C GLY A 183 -21.05 -2.64 13.62
N PHE A 184 -21.18 -3.54 14.60
CA PHE A 184 -21.07 -4.98 14.39
C PHE A 184 -22.25 -5.62 13.66
N ASP A 185 -23.41 -4.96 13.63
CA ASP A 185 -24.64 -5.54 13.08
C ASP A 185 -24.79 -5.34 11.58
N ILE A 186 -23.80 -4.70 10.93
CA ILE A 186 -23.80 -4.59 9.47
C ILE A 186 -23.35 -5.94 8.90
N ALA A 187 -24.13 -6.48 7.96
CA ALA A 187 -23.87 -7.76 7.29
C ALA A 187 -22.43 -7.90 6.76
N SER A 188 -21.75 -6.79 6.48
CA SER A 188 -20.35 -6.75 6.06
C SER A 188 -19.33 -7.10 7.15
N CYS A 189 -19.68 -6.97 8.43
CA CYS A 189 -18.84 -7.26 9.59
C CYS A 189 -19.29 -8.53 10.36
N VAL A 190 -20.33 -9.20 9.86
CA VAL A 190 -20.82 -10.50 10.34
C VAL A 190 -20.67 -11.52 9.22
N CYS A 191 -20.01 -12.65 9.47
CA CYS A 191 -19.94 -13.69 8.46
C CYS A 191 -21.32 -14.32 8.24
N LYS A 192 -21.72 -14.51 6.98
CA LYS A 192 -23.02 -15.08 6.60
C LYS A 192 -23.18 -16.51 7.15
N ASP A 193 -24.28 -16.75 7.83
CA ASP A 193 -24.83 -18.09 7.97
C ASP A 193 -25.24 -18.60 6.58
N LEU A 194 -24.57 -19.62 6.06
CA LEU A 194 -25.24 -20.49 5.09
C LEU A 194 -26.41 -21.12 5.84
N PRO A 195 -27.66 -21.00 5.36
CA PRO A 195 -28.80 -21.60 6.01
C PRO A 195 -28.69 -23.12 5.87
N LEU A 196 -27.96 -23.75 6.79
CA LEU A 196 -28.09 -25.15 7.07
C LEU A 196 -29.46 -25.30 7.71
N THR A 197 -30.36 -25.90 6.91
CA THR A 197 -31.64 -26.49 7.28
C THR A 197 -31.92 -26.42 8.77
N LEU A 198 -32.85 -25.53 9.08
CA LEU A 198 -33.73 -25.54 10.23
C LEU A 198 -34.14 -26.99 10.61
N ILE A 199 -33.28 -27.72 11.32
CA ILE A 199 -33.73 -28.77 12.22
C ILE A 199 -34.33 -28.00 13.38
N VAL A 200 -35.64 -27.81 13.24
CA VAL A 200 -36.55 -27.32 14.25
C VAL A 200 -36.43 -28.21 15.49
N LEU A 201 -35.44 -27.93 16.33
CA LEU A 201 -35.56 -28.15 17.76
C LEU A 201 -36.26 -26.90 18.28
N VAL A 202 -37.58 -27.03 18.39
CA VAL A 202 -38.45 -26.09 19.10
C VAL A 202 -37.95 -25.98 20.54
N VAL A 203 -36.95 -25.16 20.77
CA VAL A 203 -36.74 -24.53 22.07
C VAL A 203 -37.59 -23.28 22.00
N ILE A 204 -38.71 -23.32 22.71
CA ILE A 204 -39.60 -22.19 22.96
C ILE A 204 -38.78 -21.15 23.75
N ILE A 205 -38.03 -20.32 23.04
CA ILE A 205 -37.54 -19.06 23.59
C ILE A 205 -38.68 -18.06 23.33
N PRO A 206 -39.29 -17.50 24.37
CA PRO A 206 -40.34 -16.51 24.19
C PRO A 206 -39.80 -15.36 23.35
N ALA A 207 -40.60 -14.93 22.38
CA ALA A 207 -40.30 -13.83 21.48
C ALA A 207 -39.65 -12.68 22.26
N SER A 208 -38.35 -12.49 22.05
CA SER A 208 -37.67 -11.32 22.57
C SER A 208 -38.41 -10.12 22.00
N LYS A 209 -38.85 -9.23 22.89
CA LYS A 209 -39.31 -7.89 22.50
C LYS A 209 -38.31 -7.37 21.48
N GLN A 210 -38.81 -6.92 20.33
CA GLN A 210 -38.03 -6.10 19.41
C GLN A 210 -37.43 -4.98 20.26
N LEU A 211 -36.13 -5.08 20.57
CA LEU A 211 -35.37 -3.98 21.12
C LEU A 211 -35.43 -2.92 20.04
N GLU A 212 -36.30 -1.92 20.21
CA GLU A 212 -36.23 -0.75 19.37
C GLU A 212 -34.83 -0.19 19.52
N LEU A 213 -34.18 0.10 18.39
CA LEU A 213 -32.81 0.62 18.26
C LEU A 213 -32.57 1.93 19.06
N ARG A 214 -33.58 2.42 19.78
CA ARG A 214 -33.59 3.64 20.59
C ARG A 214 -32.87 3.45 21.93
N ASP A 215 -32.75 2.22 22.45
CA ASP A 215 -32.27 2.00 23.83
C ASP A 215 -30.83 1.47 23.94
N ILE A 216 -30.05 1.53 22.86
CA ILE A 216 -28.62 1.17 22.92
C ILE A 216 -27.87 2.31 23.63
N GLU A 217 -27.56 2.10 24.90
CA GLU A 217 -26.60 2.92 25.64
C GLU A 217 -25.22 2.78 25.02
N CYS A 218 -24.54 3.90 24.82
CA CYS A 218 -23.18 3.86 24.30
C CYS A 218 -22.23 3.23 25.32
N PRO A 219 -21.20 2.49 24.87
CA PRO A 219 -20.18 1.96 25.76
C PRO A 219 -19.59 3.04 26.67
N ASN A 220 -19.20 2.67 27.89
CA ASN A 220 -18.59 3.59 28.85
C ASN A 220 -17.46 4.41 28.19
N GLY A 221 -17.58 5.74 28.30
CA GLY A 221 -16.64 6.69 27.69
C GLY A 221 -17.02 7.19 26.29
N GLN A 222 -18.15 6.75 25.72
CA GLN A 222 -18.70 7.30 24.49
C GLN A 222 -19.98 8.10 24.78
N LYS A 223 -20.20 9.19 24.04
CA LYS A 223 -21.42 9.99 24.08
C LYS A 223 -22.34 9.64 22.92
N THR A 224 -23.64 9.56 23.19
CA THR A 224 -24.66 9.39 22.16
C THR A 224 -24.84 10.71 21.41
N VAL A 225 -24.61 10.69 20.10
CA VAL A 225 -24.80 11.81 19.18
C VAL A 225 -25.98 11.52 18.28
N VAL A 226 -26.95 12.45 18.23
CA VAL A 226 -28.12 12.30 17.37
C VAL A 226 -27.81 12.88 16.00
N VAL A 227 -27.50 12.01 15.04
CA VAL A 227 -27.35 12.39 13.64
C VAL A 227 -28.72 12.42 12.98
N GLY A 228 -28.96 13.39 12.09
CA GLY A 228 -30.26 13.71 11.49
C GLY A 228 -31.16 12.51 11.15
N LYS A 229 -32.48 12.70 11.30
CA LYS A 229 -33.53 11.66 11.22
C LYS A 229 -33.55 10.66 12.39
N GLY A 230 -33.00 11.03 13.56
CA GLY A 230 -33.12 10.25 14.79
C GLY A 230 -32.19 9.06 14.89
N LYS A 231 -31.15 8.99 14.05
CA LYS A 231 -30.09 7.97 14.17
C LYS A 231 -29.17 8.38 15.32
N ARG A 232 -28.88 7.43 16.21
CA ARG A 232 -27.96 7.62 17.34
C ARG A 232 -26.62 6.98 16.97
N LEU A 233 -25.54 7.74 17.00
CA LEU A 233 -24.17 7.23 16.91
C LEU A 233 -23.51 7.34 18.29
N CYS A 234 -22.69 6.37 18.62
CA CYS A 234 -21.85 6.44 19.82
C CYS A 234 -20.49 6.98 19.42
N CYS A 235 -20.14 8.14 19.98
CA CYS A 235 -18.94 8.87 19.61
C CYS A 235 -17.99 8.93 20.81
N PRO A 236 -16.74 8.48 20.66
CA PRO A 236 -15.75 8.54 21.75
C PRO A 236 -15.42 9.98 22.13
N LEU A 237 -15.41 10.90 21.16
CA LEU A 237 -15.28 12.33 21.38
C LEU A 237 -16.39 13.04 20.59
N ALA A 238 -17.37 13.59 21.30
CA ALA A 238 -18.43 14.41 20.74
C ALA A 238 -18.23 15.86 21.19
N GLU A 239 -18.20 16.78 20.22
CA GLU A 239 -18.15 18.23 20.44
C GLU A 239 -19.38 18.86 19.78
N GLU A 240 -20.11 19.68 20.55
CA GLU A 240 -21.29 20.40 20.07
C GLU A 240 -20.85 21.76 19.50
N ARG A 241 -21.20 22.04 18.24
CA ARG A 241 -21.07 23.36 17.62
C ARG A 241 -22.38 23.74 16.94
N ASP A 242 -22.86 24.96 17.22
CA ASP A 242 -24.11 25.49 16.66
C ASP A 242 -25.33 24.57 16.85
N GLY A 243 -25.43 23.92 18.01
CA GLY A 243 -26.54 23.01 18.34
C GLY A 243 -26.53 21.69 17.56
N LYS A 244 -25.41 21.35 16.91
CA LYS A 244 -25.17 20.05 16.28
C LYS A 244 -23.95 19.38 16.91
N ASP A 245 -24.11 18.10 17.20
CA ASP A 245 -23.03 17.26 17.69
C ASP A 245 -22.21 16.70 16.52
N PHE A 246 -20.89 16.82 16.63
CA PHE A 246 -19.94 16.29 15.66
C PHE A 246 -19.02 15.27 16.32
N CYS A 247 -18.66 14.24 15.55
CA CYS A 247 -17.85 13.13 16.03
C CYS A 247 -16.54 13.03 15.28
N CYS A 248 -15.45 12.92 16.04
CA CYS A 248 -14.13 12.59 15.51
C CYS A 248 -13.67 11.23 16.04
N ALA A 249 -12.73 10.60 15.33
CA ALA A 249 -12.04 9.43 15.83
C ALA A 249 -11.28 9.77 17.14
N PRO A 250 -11.02 8.80 18.04
CA PRO A 250 -10.40 9.05 19.36
C PRO A 250 -9.07 9.82 19.32
N GLU A 251 -8.30 9.69 18.24
CA GLU A 251 -6.98 10.32 18.05
C GLU A 251 -7.05 11.59 17.20
N LYS A 252 -8.24 12.13 16.96
CA LYS A 252 -8.46 13.33 16.16
C LYS A 252 -9.25 14.38 16.92
N GLU A 253 -8.98 15.63 16.62
CA GLU A 253 -9.61 16.81 17.21
C GLU A 253 -10.47 17.51 16.16
N LEU A 254 -11.66 17.97 16.55
CA LEU A 254 -12.54 18.74 15.68
C LEU A 254 -11.93 20.12 15.44
N ARG A 255 -11.49 20.38 14.21
CA ARG A 255 -10.90 21.68 13.83
C ARG A 255 -11.95 22.62 13.27
N ASP A 256 -12.80 22.15 12.38
CA ASP A 256 -13.82 22.99 11.75
C ASP A 256 -15.06 22.20 11.33
N VAL A 257 -16.08 22.89 10.84
CA VAL A 257 -17.27 22.31 10.21
C VAL A 257 -17.48 22.99 8.86
N VAL A 258 -17.33 22.23 7.78
CA VAL A 258 -17.47 22.74 6.41
C VAL A 258 -18.62 22.03 5.72
N ASP A 259 -19.57 22.81 5.21
CA ASP A 259 -20.80 22.31 4.58
C ASP A 259 -21.60 21.32 5.46
N GLY A 260 -21.51 21.49 6.78
CA GLY A 260 -22.17 20.63 7.76
C GLY A 260 -21.44 19.32 8.06
N GLU A 261 -20.24 19.12 7.52
CA GLU A 261 -19.37 17.98 7.82
C GLU A 261 -18.24 18.37 8.77
N ALA A 262 -17.95 17.49 9.73
CA ALA A 262 -16.87 17.67 10.70
C ALA A 262 -15.50 17.50 10.07
N VAL A 263 -14.62 18.48 10.25
CA VAL A 263 -13.21 18.40 9.85
C VAL A 263 -12.38 18.00 11.07
N CYS A 264 -11.99 16.73 11.11
CA CYS A 264 -11.24 16.14 12.22
C CYS A 264 -9.76 15.94 11.83
N CYS A 265 -8.85 16.64 12.50
CA CYS A 265 -7.40 16.55 12.24
C CYS A 265 -6.67 15.88 13.40
N ALA A 266 -5.52 15.27 13.16
CA ALA A 266 -4.69 14.74 14.24
C ALA A 266 -4.10 15.88 15.10
N PRO A 267 -3.78 15.63 16.39
CA PRO A 267 -3.15 16.61 17.25
C PRO A 267 -1.88 17.22 16.64
N GLY A 268 -1.86 18.55 16.51
CA GLY A 268 -0.73 19.29 15.95
C GLY A 268 -0.69 19.39 14.42
N GLU A 269 -1.66 18.81 13.72
CA GLU A 269 -1.91 19.13 12.32
C GLU A 269 -2.45 20.56 12.19
N ASN A 270 -2.07 21.22 11.11
CA ASN A 270 -2.54 22.56 10.77
C ASN A 270 -3.82 22.46 9.93
N HIS A 271 -4.75 23.38 10.16
CA HIS A 271 -6.01 23.42 9.43
C HIS A 271 -6.37 24.86 9.07
N LYS A 272 -6.79 25.11 7.83
CA LYS A 272 -7.28 26.41 7.37
C LYS A 272 -8.80 26.46 7.47
N LYS A 273 -9.33 27.38 8.29
CA LYS A 273 -10.78 27.58 8.45
C LYS A 273 -11.50 27.70 7.10
N GLY A 274 -12.62 26.99 6.95
CA GLY A 274 -13.45 26.94 5.75
C GLY A 274 -13.00 25.93 4.70
N THR A 275 -12.07 25.04 5.03
CA THR A 275 -11.55 23.99 4.13
C THR A 275 -11.79 22.61 4.75
N THR A 276 -11.67 21.54 3.97
CA THR A 276 -11.76 20.17 4.52
C THR A 276 -10.39 19.54 4.76
N LEU A 277 -9.31 20.25 4.43
CA LEU A 277 -7.95 19.72 4.42
C LEU A 277 -7.25 19.92 5.77
N CYS A 278 -6.70 18.84 6.31
CA CYS A 278 -5.79 18.82 7.45
C CYS A 278 -4.37 18.61 6.94
N CYS A 279 -3.43 19.46 7.36
CA CYS A 279 -2.03 19.41 6.95
C CYS A 279 -1.15 18.86 8.06
N ALA A 280 -0.31 17.90 7.71
CA ALA A 280 0.63 17.27 8.63
C ALA A 280 1.51 18.32 9.34
N LYS A 281 1.95 18.01 10.57
CA LYS A 281 2.85 18.88 11.33
C LYS A 281 4.10 19.20 10.50
N GLY A 282 4.45 20.48 10.39
CA GLY A 282 5.59 20.94 9.57
C GLY A 282 5.22 21.29 8.13
N THR A 283 3.96 21.10 7.73
CA THR A 283 3.40 21.57 6.46
C THR A 283 2.36 22.67 6.71
N HIS A 284 1.98 23.39 5.66
CA HIS A 284 0.96 24.42 5.70
C HIS A 284 0.01 24.29 4.53
N TYR A 285 -1.20 24.78 4.73
CA TYR A 285 -2.22 24.84 3.69
C TYR A 285 -1.82 25.88 2.63
N SER A 286 -1.87 25.49 1.36
CA SER A 286 -1.72 26.36 0.21
C SER A 286 -2.93 26.16 -0.72
N LYS A 287 -3.30 27.21 -1.46
CA LYS A 287 -4.40 27.20 -2.42
C LYS A 287 -4.00 27.89 -3.72
N LEU A 288 -4.24 27.22 -4.83
CA LEU A 288 -4.10 27.78 -6.17
C LEU A 288 -5.39 27.49 -6.95
N TYR A 289 -6.11 28.55 -7.32
CA TYR A 289 -7.47 28.46 -7.86
C TYR A 289 -8.43 27.69 -6.92
N ASN A 290 -8.96 26.56 -7.39
CA ASN A 290 -9.87 25.69 -6.63
C ASN A 290 -9.17 24.46 -6.05
N ILE A 291 -7.84 24.42 -6.11
CA ILE A 291 -7.05 23.26 -5.72
C ILE A 291 -6.31 23.61 -4.43
N GLU A 292 -6.44 22.72 -3.45
CA GLU A 292 -5.97 22.90 -2.09
C GLU A 292 -5.02 21.75 -1.77
N LEU A 293 -3.84 22.07 -1.25
CA LEU A 293 -2.80 21.09 -0.94
C LEU A 293 -1.99 21.54 0.28
N CYS A 294 -1.36 20.58 0.95
CA CYS A 294 -0.41 20.84 2.01
C CYS A 294 1.00 20.89 1.43
N CYS A 295 1.70 22.00 1.65
CA CYS A 295 3.08 22.20 1.21
C CYS A 295 4.00 22.36 2.41
N ASP A 296 5.27 22.00 2.25
CA ASP A 296 6.30 22.25 3.27
C ASP A 296 6.42 23.74 3.57
N VAL A 297 6.83 24.10 4.78
CA VAL A 297 7.03 25.50 5.16
C VAL A 297 8.04 26.16 4.22
N GLY A 298 7.65 27.28 3.60
CA GLY A 298 8.47 28.00 2.61
C GLY A 298 8.20 27.60 1.15
N SER A 299 7.26 26.68 0.91
CA SER A 299 6.84 26.26 -0.43
C SER A 299 5.38 26.62 -0.72
N GLU A 300 5.06 27.07 -1.91
CA GLU A 300 3.71 27.41 -2.35
C GLU A 300 3.21 26.46 -3.43
N LEU A 301 1.89 26.34 -3.56
CA LEU A 301 1.30 25.61 -4.68
C LEU A 301 1.65 26.33 -5.99
N SER A 302 2.17 25.55 -6.93
CA SER A 302 2.49 26.00 -8.27
C SER A 302 1.87 25.07 -9.31
N GLN A 303 1.51 25.63 -10.46
CA GLN A 303 0.95 24.91 -11.59
C GLN A 303 1.91 24.97 -12.78
N SER A 304 2.22 23.81 -13.34
CA SER A 304 3.06 23.74 -14.53
C SER A 304 2.29 24.11 -15.80
N THR A 305 3.03 24.47 -16.85
CA THR A 305 2.48 24.79 -18.18
C THR A 305 1.69 23.64 -18.81
N VAL A 306 1.99 22.39 -18.42
CA VAL A 306 1.27 21.18 -18.83
C VAL A 306 0.09 20.83 -17.90
N GLY A 307 -0.25 21.69 -16.95
CA GLY A 307 -1.37 21.56 -16.03
C GLY A 307 -1.10 20.68 -14.80
N GLY A 308 0.15 20.28 -14.57
CA GLY A 308 0.55 19.59 -13.34
C GLY A 308 0.50 20.53 -12.14
N ILE A 309 0.29 19.99 -10.94
CA ILE A 309 0.19 20.77 -9.70
C ILE A 309 1.06 20.13 -8.63
N GLY A 310 1.77 20.97 -7.89
CA GLY A 310 2.77 20.57 -6.91
C GLY A 310 3.18 21.73 -6.01
N CYS A 311 4.05 21.45 -5.05
CA CYS A 311 4.58 22.46 -4.13
C CYS A 311 5.99 22.84 -4.54
N CYS A 312 6.26 24.14 -4.72
CA CYS A 312 7.58 24.67 -5.04
C CYS A 312 8.00 25.74 -4.03
N PRO A 313 9.30 25.89 -3.72
CA PRO A 313 9.79 26.99 -2.91
C PRO A 313 9.25 28.35 -3.39
N THR A 314 9.00 29.29 -2.48
CA THR A 314 8.57 30.65 -2.87
C THR A 314 9.58 31.29 -3.82
N GLY A 315 9.11 31.77 -4.98
CA GLY A 315 9.96 32.31 -6.07
C GLY A 315 10.39 31.27 -7.12
N GLU A 316 9.88 30.04 -7.01
CA GLU A 316 10.01 28.99 -8.01
C GLU A 316 8.64 28.55 -8.53
N HIS A 317 8.61 27.95 -9.72
CA HIS A 317 7.43 27.38 -10.33
C HIS A 317 7.63 25.91 -10.69
N LEU A 318 6.52 25.18 -10.78
CA LEU A 318 6.53 23.76 -11.10
C LEU A 318 6.75 23.57 -12.60
N GLU A 319 7.77 22.79 -12.95
CA GLU A 319 8.02 22.39 -14.33
C GLU A 319 7.41 21.02 -14.62
N LYS A 320 7.73 20.03 -13.78
CA LYS A 320 7.31 18.65 -13.99
C LYS A 320 7.29 17.84 -12.70
N LYS A 321 6.44 16.81 -12.65
CA LYS A 321 6.45 15.80 -11.59
C LYS A 321 7.10 14.51 -12.09
N ILE A 322 8.15 14.03 -11.42
CA ILE A 322 8.89 12.82 -11.80
C ILE A 322 8.92 11.86 -10.62
N GLY A 323 8.27 10.71 -10.75
CA GLY A 323 8.25 9.71 -9.66
C GLY A 323 7.61 10.20 -8.36
N GLY A 324 6.67 11.16 -8.45
CA GLY A 324 6.03 11.79 -7.30
C GLY A 324 6.79 12.98 -6.72
N VAL A 325 8.01 13.26 -7.19
CA VAL A 325 8.81 14.44 -6.80
C VAL A 325 8.43 15.62 -7.70
N ASP A 326 8.15 16.76 -7.09
CA ASP A 326 7.91 18.03 -7.78
C ASP A 326 9.27 18.63 -8.17
N ILE A 327 9.49 18.84 -9.47
CA ILE A 327 10.68 19.50 -10.00
C ILE A 327 10.33 20.95 -10.27
N CYS A 328 10.98 21.83 -9.52
CA CYS A 328 10.74 23.26 -9.52
C CYS A 328 11.93 24.00 -10.12
N CYS A 329 11.65 25.13 -10.78
CA CYS A 329 12.68 26.02 -11.30
C CYS A 329 12.42 27.46 -10.84
N PRO A 330 13.49 28.26 -10.61
CA PRO A 330 13.35 29.69 -10.34
C PRO A 330 12.52 30.39 -11.41
N ASP A 331 11.77 31.42 -11.03
CA ASP A 331 11.02 32.23 -11.99
C ASP A 331 11.94 32.79 -13.09
N GLY A 332 11.61 32.53 -14.36
CA GLY A 332 12.43 32.89 -15.54
C GLY A 332 13.46 31.85 -15.97
N GLU A 333 13.51 30.69 -15.30
CA GLU A 333 14.19 29.48 -15.77
C GLU A 333 13.19 28.41 -16.20
N HIS A 334 13.63 27.42 -16.98
CA HIS A 334 12.85 26.26 -17.38
C HIS A 334 13.65 24.96 -17.20
N LEU A 335 12.95 23.83 -17.10
CA LEU A 335 13.58 22.54 -16.87
C LEU A 335 14.16 21.95 -18.15
N GLU A 336 15.46 21.70 -18.14
CA GLU A 336 16.18 21.06 -19.24
C GLU A 336 16.73 19.69 -18.84
N GLN A 337 16.86 18.80 -19.82
CA GLN A 337 17.34 17.43 -19.61
C GLN A 337 18.63 17.18 -20.41
N SER A 338 19.70 16.78 -19.72
CA SER A 338 20.94 16.38 -20.36
C SER A 338 20.81 15.02 -21.06
N LYS A 339 21.79 14.68 -21.90
CA LYS A 339 21.86 13.35 -22.56
C LYS A 339 21.89 12.18 -21.57
N ASP A 340 22.43 12.41 -20.37
CA ASP A 340 22.52 11.43 -19.28
C ASP A 340 21.26 11.36 -18.41
N ARG A 341 20.17 12.01 -18.84
CA ARG A 341 18.88 12.11 -18.13
C ARG A 341 18.96 12.81 -16.78
N ILE A 342 19.97 13.66 -16.60
CA ILE A 342 20.05 14.56 -15.46
C ILE A 342 19.27 15.82 -15.80
N TYR A 343 18.49 16.34 -14.86
CA TYR A 343 17.68 17.53 -15.05
C TYR A 343 18.31 18.73 -14.35
N ALA A 344 18.22 19.91 -14.95
CA ALA A 344 18.56 21.16 -14.31
C ALA A 344 17.76 22.32 -14.91
N CYS A 345 17.56 23.37 -14.12
CA CYS A 345 16.91 24.59 -14.59
C CYS A 345 17.91 25.45 -15.38
N CYS A 346 17.48 26.00 -16.52
CA CYS A 346 18.25 26.92 -17.34
C CYS A 346 17.42 28.17 -17.64
N SER A 347 18.06 29.33 -17.71
CA SER A 347 17.37 30.56 -18.11
C SER A 347 16.80 30.45 -19.53
N ASP A 348 15.71 31.17 -19.81
CA ASP A 348 15.09 31.18 -21.13
C ASP A 348 16.10 31.45 -22.27
N GLY A 349 16.06 30.60 -23.30
CA GLY A 349 17.00 30.62 -24.43
C GLY A 349 18.29 29.81 -24.24
N TYR A 350 18.53 29.25 -23.06
CA TYR A 350 19.66 28.36 -22.78
C TYR A 350 19.18 26.91 -22.61
N VAL A 351 20.00 25.95 -23.01
CA VAL A 351 19.75 24.52 -22.86
C VAL A 351 20.84 23.86 -22.02
N LEU A 352 20.47 22.84 -21.23
CA LEU A 352 21.44 22.07 -20.44
C LEU A 352 22.31 21.22 -21.35
N LYS A 353 23.59 21.59 -21.50
CA LYS A 353 24.53 20.81 -22.31
C LYS A 353 25.31 19.78 -21.50
N GLY A 354 25.47 19.98 -20.19
CA GLY A 354 26.15 19.02 -19.31
C GLY A 354 26.50 19.60 -17.95
N PHE A 355 27.50 18.99 -17.31
CA PHE A 355 28.04 19.41 -16.01
C PHE A 355 29.56 19.53 -16.10
N TYR A 356 30.13 20.51 -15.42
CA TYR A 356 31.59 20.67 -15.29
C TYR A 356 31.95 20.80 -13.82
N LYS A 357 32.80 19.91 -13.31
CA LYS A 357 33.19 19.84 -11.90
C LYS A 357 31.99 19.82 -10.93
N GLY A 358 30.88 19.21 -11.35
CA GLY A 358 29.64 19.10 -10.58
C GLY A 358 28.65 20.26 -10.75
N GLU A 359 29.02 21.33 -11.44
CA GLU A 359 28.14 22.48 -11.70
C GLU A 359 27.41 22.33 -13.04
N LYS A 360 26.12 22.69 -13.08
CA LYS A 360 25.31 22.69 -14.31
C LYS A 360 25.88 23.67 -15.32
N LYS A 361 25.90 23.28 -16.60
CA LYS A 361 26.30 24.16 -17.72
C LYS A 361 25.13 24.32 -18.70
N CYS A 362 24.45 25.44 -18.55
CA CYS A 362 23.43 25.92 -19.48
C CYS A 362 24.11 26.78 -20.54
N CYS A 363 23.90 26.46 -21.82
CA CYS A 363 24.51 27.18 -22.93
C CYS A 363 23.42 27.66 -23.91
N PRO A 364 23.65 28.72 -24.69
CA PRO A 364 22.75 29.07 -25.80
C PRO A 364 22.49 27.85 -26.68
N ALA A 365 21.27 27.69 -27.19
CA ALA A 365 20.86 26.47 -27.90
C ALA A 365 21.79 26.11 -29.08
N ASP A 366 22.28 27.12 -29.80
CA ASP A 366 23.15 27.08 -30.98
C ASP A 366 24.66 26.95 -30.67
N SER A 367 25.02 26.98 -29.39
CA SER A 367 26.41 26.83 -28.94
C SER A 367 26.83 25.36 -28.78
N THR A 368 28.15 25.14 -28.86
CA THR A 368 28.80 23.85 -28.58
C THR A 368 29.42 23.89 -27.19
N TYR A 369 29.08 22.89 -26.37
CA TYR A 369 29.67 22.72 -25.04
C TYR A 369 30.87 21.79 -25.10
N PHE A 370 31.98 22.23 -24.52
CA PHE A 370 33.23 21.48 -24.47
C PHE A 370 33.46 21.01 -23.03
N GLU A 371 33.14 19.73 -22.77
CA GLU A 371 33.16 19.12 -21.43
C GLU A 371 34.52 19.18 -20.73
N ASP A 372 35.61 19.11 -21.49
CA ASP A 372 36.97 19.07 -20.94
C ASP A 372 37.38 20.42 -20.33
N VAL A 373 36.83 21.52 -20.84
CA VAL A 373 37.07 22.89 -20.36
C VAL A 373 35.92 23.48 -19.54
N GLY A 374 34.69 22.98 -19.73
CA GLY A 374 33.51 23.50 -19.06
C GLY A 374 32.95 24.79 -19.66
N GLU A 375 33.20 25.04 -20.96
CA GLU A 375 32.84 26.26 -21.67
C GLU A 375 31.85 26.03 -22.81
N CYS A 376 31.01 27.03 -23.05
CA CYS A 376 30.05 27.08 -24.15
C CYS A 376 30.57 28.03 -25.23
N CYS A 377 30.93 27.52 -26.39
CA CYS A 377 31.39 28.36 -27.50
C CYS A 377 30.28 28.53 -28.55
N GLY A 378 30.13 29.74 -29.08
CA GLY A 378 29.18 30.03 -30.15
C GLY A 378 29.45 29.20 -31.41
N THR A 379 28.51 29.22 -32.35
CA THR A 379 28.68 28.57 -33.66
C THR A 379 29.96 29.09 -34.31
N ASP A 380 30.80 28.19 -34.84
CA ASP A 380 32.13 28.46 -35.44
C ASP A 380 33.30 28.76 -34.48
N TRP A 381 33.05 28.72 -33.17
CA TRP A 381 34.08 28.85 -32.15
C TRP A 381 34.41 27.48 -31.53
N ILE A 382 35.70 27.21 -31.35
CA ILE A 382 36.20 26.00 -30.68
C ILE A 382 36.74 26.36 -29.29
N ALA A 383 36.54 25.47 -28.33
CA ALA A 383 37.24 25.59 -27.06
C ALA A 383 38.74 25.42 -27.26
N SER A 384 39.49 26.32 -26.66
CA SER A 384 40.94 26.34 -26.64
C SER A 384 41.43 26.63 -25.22
N ARG A 385 42.73 26.43 -24.96
CA ARG A 385 43.35 26.74 -23.66
C ARG A 385 44.51 27.72 -23.88
N ALA A 386 44.49 28.82 -23.15
CA ALA A 386 45.62 29.73 -23.09
C ALA A 386 46.85 29.04 -22.45
N ALA A 387 48.02 29.67 -22.52
CA ALA A 387 49.28 29.09 -22.07
C ALA A 387 49.30 28.73 -20.57
N ASP A 388 48.46 29.39 -19.76
CA ASP A 388 48.27 29.14 -18.33
C ASP A 388 47.21 28.04 -18.03
N GLY A 389 46.57 27.49 -19.08
CA GLY A 389 45.53 26.47 -18.98
C GLY A 389 44.10 27.03 -18.86
N THR A 390 43.92 28.36 -18.81
CA THR A 390 42.61 29.01 -18.76
C THR A 390 41.84 28.74 -20.06
N PRO A 391 40.59 28.26 -19.98
CA PRO A 391 39.81 27.97 -21.17
C PRO A 391 39.28 29.25 -21.82
N ILE A 392 39.31 29.30 -23.14
CA ILE A 392 38.76 30.39 -23.96
C ILE A 392 38.18 29.81 -25.24
N CYS A 393 37.08 30.40 -25.73
CA CYS A 393 36.56 30.11 -27.05
C CYS A 393 37.30 30.96 -28.08
N CYS A 394 37.79 30.34 -29.16
CA CYS A 394 38.37 31.05 -30.30
C CYS A 394 37.81 30.54 -31.63
N PRO A 395 37.78 31.35 -32.70
CA PRO A 395 37.56 30.85 -34.05
C PRO A 395 38.51 29.69 -34.35
N ALA A 396 38.08 28.72 -35.15
CA ALA A 396 38.89 27.54 -35.47
C ALA A 396 40.27 27.87 -36.10
N GLU A 397 40.39 29.04 -36.74
CA GLU A 397 41.61 29.52 -37.39
C GLU A 397 42.55 30.31 -36.47
N ASP A 398 42.14 30.53 -35.21
CA ASP A 398 42.89 31.30 -34.24
C ASP A 398 43.52 30.39 -33.17
N ASN A 399 44.59 30.88 -32.55
CA ASN A 399 45.19 30.33 -31.34
C ASN A 399 44.82 31.22 -30.14
N PRO A 400 44.57 30.64 -28.97
CA PRO A 400 44.41 31.41 -27.75
C PRO A 400 45.74 32.05 -27.34
N TRP A 401 45.70 33.25 -26.79
CA TRP A 401 46.87 33.91 -26.22
C TRP A 401 46.51 34.62 -24.91
N ILE A 402 47.53 34.89 -24.09
CA ILE A 402 47.44 35.67 -22.86
C ILE A 402 48.49 36.78 -22.91
N SER A 403 48.08 38.01 -22.64
CA SER A 403 48.97 39.17 -22.60
C SER A 403 49.84 39.18 -21.34
N SER A 404 50.86 40.03 -21.32
CA SER A 404 51.64 40.28 -20.11
C SER A 404 50.85 40.98 -18.99
N SER A 405 49.72 41.63 -19.32
CA SER A 405 48.75 42.18 -18.36
C SER A 405 47.74 41.15 -17.85
N GLY A 406 47.71 39.93 -18.40
CA GLY A 406 46.76 38.88 -18.04
C GLY A 406 45.44 38.92 -18.82
N ASP A 407 45.38 39.68 -19.92
CA ASP A 407 44.21 39.71 -20.81
C ASP A 407 44.24 38.50 -21.74
N TYR A 408 43.07 37.94 -22.03
CA TYR A 408 42.95 36.77 -22.91
C TYR A 408 42.37 37.18 -24.26
N GLY A 409 42.82 36.52 -25.32
CA GLY A 409 42.28 36.75 -26.66
C GLY A 409 42.55 35.61 -27.63
N CYS A 410 42.10 35.83 -28.86
CA CYS A 410 42.32 34.95 -30.00
C CYS A 410 43.23 35.65 -31.01
N CYS A 411 44.16 34.89 -31.58
CA CYS A 411 45.17 35.38 -32.49
C CYS A 411 45.18 34.50 -33.74
N PRO A 412 45.06 35.05 -34.96
CA PRO A 412 45.12 34.26 -36.18
C PRO A 412 46.38 33.41 -36.23
N LYS A 413 46.25 32.13 -36.59
CA LYS A 413 47.41 31.22 -36.72
C LYS A 413 48.49 31.74 -37.66
N SER A 414 48.13 32.57 -38.64
CA SER A 414 49.07 33.23 -39.56
C SER A 414 49.96 34.28 -38.91
N ALA A 415 49.62 34.79 -37.73
CA ALA A 415 50.34 35.88 -37.08
C ALA A 415 51.63 35.44 -36.35
N ASN A 416 52.02 34.15 -36.41
CA ASN A 416 53.32 33.60 -35.95
C ASN A 416 53.95 34.35 -34.76
N ASN A 417 53.27 34.35 -33.62
CA ASN A 417 53.69 34.92 -32.32
C ASN A 417 53.62 36.46 -32.16
N ASN A 418 53.11 37.21 -33.13
CA ASN A 418 53.04 38.69 -33.06
C ASN A 418 51.79 39.25 -32.35
N CYS A 419 51.10 38.46 -31.53
CA CYS A 419 49.88 38.89 -30.84
C CYS A 419 50.08 39.26 -29.37
N ALA A 420 51.30 39.13 -28.84
CA ALA A 420 51.64 39.38 -27.44
C ALA A 420 52.25 40.77 -27.20
#